data_AF-A0A091EJG0-F1
#
_entry.id   AF-A0A091EJG0-F1
#
_cell.length_a   1.000
_cell.length_b   1.000
_cell.length_c   1.000
_cell.angle_alpha   90.00
_cell.angle_beta   90.00
_cell.angle_gamma   90.00
#
_symmetry.space_group_name_H-M   'P 1'
#
loop_
_entity.id
_entity.type
_entity.pdbx_description
1 polymer ?
#
loop_
_entity_poly.entity_id
_entity_poly.type
_entity_poly.pdbx_seq_one_letter_code
_entity_poly.pdbx_strand_id
1 'polypeptide(L)'
;MSTPSILALKPKALSLSPGISESPGCQRRHTLPASEFRCLTPEDAVSVFEIEREAFISVSGACPLDLDEIRHFLTLCPELSLGWFEEGRLVAFVIGSLWDKERLTQHALVPFYEKFGFRAVGPCAITVGSLAFTELQCSLHGHTFLRRNSGC
;
A
#
# COMPACT_ATOMS: atom_id res chain seq x y z
N MET A 1 -62.82 41.13 -15.39
CA MET A 1 -61.86 42.19 -15.76
C MET A 1 -60.52 41.53 -15.98
N SER A 2 -59.91 41.75 -17.15
CA SER A 2 -58.87 40.89 -17.70
C SER A 2 -57.45 41.24 -17.21
N THR A 3 -56.61 40.22 -17.07
CA THR A 3 -55.16 40.37 -16.87
C THR A 3 -54.45 40.75 -18.18
N PRO A 4 -53.47 41.66 -18.15
CA PRO A 4 -52.45 41.77 -19.19
C PRO A 4 -51.10 41.27 -18.68
N SER A 5 -50.50 40.33 -19.43
CA SER A 5 -49.09 39.98 -19.29
C SER A 5 -48.21 41.05 -19.95
N ILE A 6 -47.08 41.41 -19.33
CA ILE A 6 -46.08 42.31 -19.95
C ILE A 6 -44.75 41.57 -20.03
N LEU A 7 -44.32 41.31 -21.27
CA LEU A 7 -42.98 40.86 -21.60
C LEU A 7 -42.02 42.06 -21.53
N ALA A 8 -41.05 42.02 -20.62
CA ALA A 8 -40.05 43.07 -20.45
C ALA A 8 -38.67 42.66 -21.01
N LEU A 9 -38.38 43.25 -22.18
CA LEU A 9 -37.16 43.32 -22.96
C LEU A 9 -35.80 43.11 -22.24
N LYS A 10 -34.93 42.37 -22.92
CA LYS A 10 -33.51 42.09 -22.58
C LYS A 10 -32.59 43.32 -22.78
N PRO A 11 -31.77 43.72 -21.79
CA PRO A 11 -30.68 44.69 -22.00
C PRO A 11 -29.43 44.07 -22.65
N LYS A 12 -28.61 44.94 -23.25
CA LYS A 12 -27.47 44.62 -24.12
C LYS A 12 -26.14 44.59 -23.33
N ALA A 13 -25.14 43.90 -23.88
CA ALA A 13 -23.86 43.63 -23.23
C ALA A 13 -23.07 44.89 -22.83
N LEU A 14 -22.40 44.81 -21.69
CA LEU A 14 -21.23 45.63 -21.36
C LEU A 14 -19.98 44.75 -21.47
N SER A 15 -19.09 45.11 -22.38
CA SER A 15 -17.84 44.38 -22.62
C SER A 15 -16.78 44.75 -21.60
N LEU A 16 -16.34 43.76 -20.81
CA LEU A 16 -15.09 43.79 -20.05
C LEU A 16 -14.23 42.59 -20.47
N SER A 17 -12.94 42.85 -20.64
CA SER A 17 -11.89 41.90 -20.98
C SER A 17 -10.62 42.37 -20.24
N PRO A 18 -9.59 41.52 -19.98
CA PRO A 18 -9.50 40.07 -20.15
C PRO A 18 -9.20 39.34 -18.82
N GLY A 19 -9.84 38.19 -18.58
CA GLY A 19 -9.47 37.25 -17.51
C GLY A 19 -8.79 36.02 -18.11
N ILE A 20 -7.58 35.70 -17.65
CA ILE A 20 -6.74 34.61 -18.18
C ILE A 20 -7.48 33.28 -18.13
N SER A 21 -7.51 32.56 -19.27
CA SER A 21 -8.02 31.19 -19.34
C SER A 21 -7.28 30.32 -18.32
N GLU A 22 -8.02 29.66 -17.43
CA GLU A 22 -7.41 28.69 -16.51
C GLU A 22 -6.79 27.56 -17.33
N SER A 23 -5.47 27.47 -17.29
CA SER A 23 -4.72 26.40 -17.95
C SER A 23 -5.04 25.07 -17.28
N PRO A 24 -5.31 23.98 -18.03
CA PRO A 24 -5.64 22.69 -17.44
C PRO A 24 -4.44 22.16 -16.65
N GLY A 25 -4.57 22.17 -15.32
CA GLY A 25 -3.66 21.52 -14.37
C GLY A 25 -2.20 21.94 -14.50
N CYS A 26 -1.79 22.98 -13.76
CA CYS A 26 -0.36 23.21 -13.50
C CYS A 26 0.23 21.98 -12.79
N GLN A 27 0.91 21.11 -13.54
CA GLN A 27 1.65 19.99 -12.97
C GLN A 27 2.72 20.56 -12.04
N ARG A 28 2.52 20.40 -10.73
CA ARG A 28 3.56 20.71 -9.74
C ARG A 28 4.79 19.89 -10.12
N ARG A 29 5.96 20.54 -10.12
CA ARG A 29 7.24 19.83 -10.32
C ARG A 29 7.33 18.73 -9.26
N HIS A 30 7.33 17.48 -9.70
CA HIS A 30 7.36 16.32 -8.82
C HIS A 30 8.76 16.21 -8.20
N THR A 31 8.91 16.68 -6.96
CA THR A 31 9.97 16.23 -6.06
C THR A 31 9.56 14.90 -5.47
N LEU A 32 10.48 13.94 -5.38
CA LEU A 32 10.20 12.67 -4.70
C LEU A 32 9.79 12.92 -3.24
N PRO A 33 8.80 12.20 -2.70
CA PRO A 33 8.50 12.27 -1.28
C PRO A 33 9.71 11.85 -0.45
N ALA A 34 9.97 12.54 0.66
CA ALA A 34 11.02 12.15 1.60
C ALA A 34 10.71 10.79 2.25
N SER A 35 9.43 10.54 2.54
CA SER A 35 8.92 9.26 3.06
C SER A 35 7.49 9.04 2.52
N GLU A 36 7.21 7.83 2.05
CA GLU A 36 5.93 7.44 1.43
C GLU A 36 5.53 6.01 1.82
N PHE A 37 4.24 5.80 2.09
CA PHE A 37 3.65 4.47 2.26
C PHE A 37 2.62 4.25 1.15
N ARG A 38 2.81 3.21 0.34
CA ARG A 38 1.90 2.87 -0.78
C ARG A 38 1.83 1.36 -0.99
N CYS A 39 0.79 0.89 -1.67
CA CYS A 39 0.79 -0.48 -2.19
C CYS A 39 1.95 -0.66 -3.18
N LEU A 40 2.53 -1.86 -3.19
CA LEU A 40 3.55 -2.24 -4.16
C LEU A 40 2.90 -2.55 -5.51
N THR A 41 3.67 -2.39 -6.58
CA THR A 41 3.28 -2.78 -7.94
C THR A 41 4.27 -3.83 -8.49
N PRO A 42 3.93 -4.58 -9.56
CA PRO A 42 4.85 -5.59 -10.13
C PRO A 42 6.24 -5.06 -10.53
N GLU A 43 6.37 -3.76 -10.77
CA GLU A 43 7.64 -3.06 -11.02
C GLU A 43 8.54 -3.01 -9.76
N ASP A 44 7.96 -2.93 -8.56
CA ASP A 44 8.70 -2.93 -7.29
C ASP A 44 9.29 -4.32 -6.95
N ALA A 45 8.85 -5.38 -7.63
CA ALA A 45 9.21 -6.77 -7.32
C ALA A 45 10.72 -7.04 -7.30
N VAL A 46 11.50 -6.34 -8.15
CA VAL A 46 12.97 -6.45 -8.13
C VAL A 46 13.53 -5.90 -6.82
N SER A 47 13.09 -4.71 -6.40
CA SER A 47 13.50 -4.08 -5.14
C SER A 47 13.15 -4.95 -3.92
N VAL A 48 11.95 -5.55 -3.93
CA VAL A 48 11.53 -6.53 -2.91
C VAL A 48 12.50 -7.71 -2.87
N PHE A 49 12.77 -8.34 -4.01
CA PHE A 49 13.65 -9.50 -4.09
C PHE A 49 15.10 -9.19 -3.69
N GLU A 50 15.59 -7.98 -3.99
CA GLU A 50 16.93 -7.56 -3.52
C GLU A 50 17.01 -7.43 -2.00
N ILE A 51 15.95 -6.93 -1.35
CA ILE A 51 15.83 -6.88 0.11
C ILE A 51 15.72 -8.30 0.69
N GLU A 52 14.90 -9.19 0.12
CA GLU A 52 14.81 -10.57 0.62
C GLU A 52 16.11 -11.36 0.42
N ARG A 53 16.83 -11.15 -0.68
CA ARG A 53 18.15 -11.73 -0.91
C ARG A 53 19.14 -11.29 0.17
N GLU A 54 19.16 -10.01 0.53
CA GLU A 54 20.03 -9.49 1.59
C GLU A 54 19.62 -10.08 2.95
N ALA A 55 18.34 -10.00 3.31
CA ALA A 55 17.83 -10.38 4.64
C ALA A 55 17.79 -11.90 4.88
N PHE A 56 17.45 -12.71 3.89
CA PHE A 56 17.22 -14.16 4.05
C PHE A 56 18.27 -15.04 3.39
N ILE A 57 18.69 -14.76 2.14
CA ILE A 57 19.68 -15.61 1.47
C ILE A 57 21.05 -15.49 2.17
N SER A 58 21.45 -14.30 2.62
CA SER A 58 22.70 -14.11 3.39
C SER A 58 22.74 -14.88 4.72
N VAL A 59 21.58 -15.21 5.30
CA VAL A 59 21.46 -15.84 6.62
C VAL A 59 21.15 -17.34 6.53
N SER A 60 20.36 -17.76 5.53
CA SER A 60 19.79 -19.11 5.42
C SER A 60 20.05 -19.81 4.08
N GLY A 61 20.58 -19.10 3.09
CA GLY A 61 20.76 -19.61 1.73
C GLY A 61 19.47 -19.75 0.90
N ALA A 62 18.30 -19.42 1.46
CA ALA A 62 17.00 -19.52 0.80
C ALA A 62 16.19 -18.23 0.95
N CYS A 63 15.30 -17.98 0.01
CA CYS A 63 14.35 -16.86 0.00
C CYS A 63 12.95 -17.36 0.38
N PRO A 64 12.13 -16.61 1.13
CA PRO A 64 10.73 -16.96 1.38
C PRO A 64 9.88 -16.99 0.10
N LEU A 65 10.17 -16.10 -0.85
CA LEU A 65 9.54 -16.02 -2.17
C LEU A 65 10.60 -15.79 -3.26
N ASP A 66 10.42 -16.37 -4.44
CA ASP A 66 11.21 -16.00 -5.62
C ASP A 66 10.68 -14.74 -6.34
N LEU A 67 11.45 -14.21 -7.29
CA LEU A 67 11.10 -12.98 -8.02
C LEU A 67 9.78 -13.10 -8.81
N ASP A 68 9.45 -14.28 -9.34
CA ASP A 68 8.23 -14.49 -10.12
C ASP A 68 7.03 -14.78 -9.21
N GLU A 69 7.22 -15.41 -8.05
CA GLU A 69 6.24 -15.48 -6.97
C GLU A 69 5.89 -14.08 -6.42
N ILE A 70 6.89 -13.24 -6.16
CA ILE A 70 6.69 -11.83 -5.75
C ILE A 70 5.86 -11.10 -6.82
N ARG A 71 6.24 -11.17 -8.09
CA ARG A 71 5.46 -10.56 -9.19
C ARG A 71 4.04 -11.10 -9.26
N HIS A 72 3.84 -12.40 -9.04
CA HIS A 72 2.54 -13.04 -9.06
C HIS A 72 1.62 -12.46 -7.98
N PHE A 73 2.09 -12.37 -6.72
CA PHE A 73 1.31 -11.77 -5.64
C PHE A 73 1.00 -10.28 -5.88
N LEU A 74 1.98 -9.51 -6.35
CA LEU A 74 1.78 -8.08 -6.67
C LEU A 74 0.89 -7.85 -7.90
N THR A 75 0.67 -8.87 -8.73
CA THR A 75 -0.28 -8.83 -9.85
C THR A 75 -1.70 -9.23 -9.41
N LEU A 76 -1.82 -10.19 -8.49
CA LEU A 76 -3.12 -10.71 -8.05
C LEU A 76 -3.79 -9.87 -6.95
N CYS A 77 -3.02 -9.42 -5.95
CA CYS A 77 -3.53 -8.75 -4.75
C CYS A 77 -2.63 -7.58 -4.29
N PRO A 78 -2.32 -6.58 -5.16
CA PRO A 78 -1.49 -5.44 -4.76
C PRO A 78 -2.04 -4.68 -3.55
N GLU A 79 -3.36 -4.68 -3.34
CA GLU A 79 -4.02 -4.07 -2.18
C GLU A 79 -3.72 -4.75 -0.83
N LEU A 80 -3.20 -5.98 -0.86
CA LEU A 80 -2.71 -6.70 0.33
C LEU A 80 -1.20 -6.55 0.53
N SER A 81 -0.55 -5.72 -0.29
CA SER A 81 0.85 -5.33 -0.13
C SER A 81 0.99 -3.92 0.43
N LEU A 82 2.08 -3.67 1.15
CA LEU A 82 2.45 -2.33 1.62
C LEU A 82 3.96 -2.16 1.55
N GLY A 83 4.43 -1.16 0.82
CA GLY A 83 5.82 -0.70 0.81
C GLY A 83 5.98 0.61 1.56
N TRP A 84 7.08 0.72 2.30
CA TRP A 84 7.60 1.97 2.83
C TRP A 84 8.81 2.40 1.98
N PHE A 85 8.71 3.60 1.41
CA PHE A 85 9.72 4.21 0.57
C PHE A 85 10.33 5.42 1.27
N GLU A 86 11.66 5.58 1.20
CA GLU A 86 12.38 6.78 1.57
C GLU A 86 13.10 7.34 0.33
N GLU A 87 12.90 8.63 0.04
CA GLU A 87 13.43 9.30 -1.17
C GLU A 87 13.16 8.53 -2.49
N GLY A 88 12.02 7.82 -2.57
CA GLY A 88 11.64 6.99 -3.71
C GLY A 88 12.26 5.59 -3.78
N ARG A 89 13.02 5.16 -2.76
CA ARG A 89 13.60 3.81 -2.66
C ARG A 89 12.83 2.97 -1.65
N LEU A 90 12.52 1.73 -1.98
CA LEU A 90 11.90 0.79 -1.05
C LEU A 90 12.87 0.45 0.08
N VAL A 91 12.46 0.61 1.34
CA VAL A 91 13.28 0.30 2.53
C VAL A 91 12.69 -0.81 3.40
N ALA A 92 11.37 -1.00 3.36
CA ALA A 92 10.68 -2.09 4.03
C ALA A 92 9.37 -2.42 3.30
N PHE A 93 8.89 -3.65 3.41
CA PHE A 93 7.63 -4.06 2.80
C PHE A 93 6.91 -5.15 3.60
N VAL A 94 5.64 -5.35 3.26
CA VAL A 94 4.83 -6.52 3.58
C VAL A 94 4.17 -6.99 2.29
N ILE A 95 4.28 -8.28 1.97
CA ILE A 95 3.48 -8.94 0.93
C ILE A 95 2.47 -9.84 1.63
N GLY A 96 1.20 -9.69 1.24
CA GLY A 96 0.09 -10.51 1.68
C GLY A 96 -0.70 -11.06 0.50
N SER A 97 -1.50 -12.09 0.76
CA SER A 97 -2.48 -12.63 -0.18
C SER A 97 -3.71 -13.09 0.60
N LEU A 98 -4.85 -13.25 -0.09
CA LEU A 98 -5.98 -13.98 0.49
C LEU A 98 -5.61 -15.46 0.59
N TRP A 99 -5.83 -16.04 1.77
CA TRP A 99 -5.37 -17.39 2.09
C TRP A 99 -6.43 -18.13 2.89
N ASP A 100 -6.67 -19.40 2.56
CA ASP A 100 -7.72 -20.25 3.14
C ASP A 100 -7.21 -21.23 4.22
N LYS A 101 -5.91 -21.18 4.57
CA LYS A 101 -5.22 -22.12 5.49
C LYS A 101 -4.20 -21.43 6.43
N GLU A 102 -3.16 -22.13 6.87
CA GLU A 102 -2.31 -21.82 8.04
C GLU A 102 -0.80 -21.59 7.67
N ARG A 103 -0.16 -20.51 8.19
CA ARG A 103 1.22 -19.93 7.88
C ARG A 103 1.60 -18.83 8.92
N LEU A 104 2.82 -18.33 9.18
CA LEU A 104 4.25 -18.71 9.08
C LEU A 104 5.10 -17.64 9.84
N THR A 105 6.05 -17.96 10.75
CA THR A 105 6.98 -16.98 11.40
C THR A 105 8.21 -17.65 12.06
N GLN A 106 9.39 -17.03 12.12
CA GLN A 106 10.56 -17.64 12.82
C GLN A 106 10.46 -17.47 14.36
N HIS A 107 10.82 -18.50 15.14
CA HIS A 107 10.69 -18.53 16.62
C HIS A 107 11.22 -17.28 17.34
N ALA A 108 12.32 -16.68 16.87
CA ALA A 108 12.93 -15.50 17.48
C ALA A 108 12.07 -14.22 17.37
N LEU A 109 11.18 -14.14 16.38
CA LEU A 109 10.34 -12.97 16.12
C LEU A 109 8.96 -13.05 16.81
N VAL A 110 8.59 -14.20 17.38
CA VAL A 110 7.31 -14.38 18.07
C VAL A 110 7.04 -13.28 19.12
N PRO A 111 7.98 -12.95 20.04
CA PRO A 111 7.74 -11.90 21.05
C PRO A 111 7.70 -10.47 20.49
N PHE A 112 8.10 -10.27 19.23
CA PHE A 112 7.93 -9.00 18.54
C PHE A 112 6.50 -8.89 18.00
N TYR A 113 6.03 -9.89 17.27
CA TYR A 113 4.68 -9.89 16.68
C TYR A 113 3.55 -9.95 17.72
N GLU A 114 3.76 -10.62 18.87
CA GLU A 114 2.79 -10.63 19.97
C GLU A 114 2.42 -9.22 20.47
N LYS A 115 3.34 -8.25 20.38
CA LYS A 115 3.08 -6.83 20.72
C LYS A 115 2.06 -6.16 19.81
N PHE A 116 1.84 -6.71 18.61
CA PHE A 116 0.88 -6.24 17.61
C PHE A 116 -0.42 -7.06 17.61
N GLY A 117 -0.66 -7.87 18.66
CA GLY A 117 -1.89 -8.64 18.82
C GLY A 117 -1.90 -10.03 18.18
N PHE A 118 -0.78 -10.44 17.56
CA PHE A 118 -0.60 -11.82 17.10
C PHE A 118 -0.48 -12.78 18.29
N ARG A 119 -0.81 -14.05 18.09
CA ARG A 119 -0.69 -15.12 19.08
C ARG A 119 -0.04 -16.34 18.45
N ALA A 120 0.88 -16.99 19.15
CA ALA A 120 1.47 -18.23 18.70
C ALA A 120 0.45 -19.38 18.72
N VAL A 121 0.38 -20.12 17.61
CA VAL A 121 -0.54 -21.26 17.41
C VAL A 121 0.21 -22.59 17.60
N GLY A 122 1.43 -22.71 17.06
CA GLY A 122 2.24 -23.93 17.15
C GLY A 122 3.36 -23.95 16.10
N PRO A 123 4.04 -25.09 15.89
CA PRO A 123 4.95 -25.28 14.75
C PRO A 123 4.18 -25.23 13.43
N CYS A 124 4.67 -24.48 12.45
CA CYS A 124 4.06 -24.35 11.13
C CYS A 124 4.42 -25.54 10.22
N ALA A 125 3.48 -25.95 9.37
CA ALA A 125 3.65 -27.08 8.46
C ALA A 125 4.56 -26.81 7.24
N ILE A 126 4.92 -25.56 6.95
CA ILE A 126 5.79 -25.21 5.80
C ILE A 126 7.22 -24.97 6.29
N THR A 127 8.17 -25.55 5.56
CA THR A 127 9.61 -25.29 5.65
C THR A 127 10.10 -24.55 4.41
N VAL A 128 11.08 -23.66 4.58
CA VAL A 128 11.80 -22.98 3.48
C VAL A 128 13.24 -23.43 3.56
N GLY A 129 13.67 -24.30 2.64
CA GLY A 129 14.92 -25.05 2.79
C GLY A 129 14.90 -25.86 4.09
N SER A 130 15.87 -25.62 4.97
CA SER A 130 15.96 -26.24 6.30
C SER A 130 15.33 -25.40 7.43
N LEU A 131 14.70 -24.25 7.12
CA LEU A 131 14.10 -23.39 8.13
C LEU A 131 12.77 -23.95 8.64
N ALA A 132 12.60 -23.92 9.96
CA ALA A 132 11.37 -24.24 10.67
C ALA A 132 10.79 -23.00 11.36
N PHE A 133 9.47 -22.95 11.43
CA PHE A 133 8.73 -21.73 11.78
C PHE A 133 7.65 -22.04 12.85
N THR A 134 7.35 -21.06 13.70
CA THR A 134 6.15 -20.97 14.53
C THR A 134 5.05 -20.28 13.73
N GLU A 135 3.82 -20.76 13.79
CA GLU A 135 2.66 -20.05 13.25
C GLU A 135 2.11 -19.00 14.22
N LEU A 136 1.70 -17.85 13.67
CA LEU A 136 1.10 -16.73 14.39
C LEU A 136 -0.23 -16.32 13.76
N GLN A 137 -1.26 -16.11 14.58
CA GLN A 137 -2.57 -15.62 14.12
C GLN A 137 -2.93 -14.28 14.79
N CYS A 138 -3.51 -13.35 14.04
CA CYS A 138 -4.06 -12.08 14.56
C CYS A 138 -5.53 -11.92 14.17
N SER A 139 -6.39 -11.59 15.13
CA SER A 139 -7.83 -11.40 14.91
C SER A 139 -8.12 -9.94 14.53
N LEU A 140 -8.43 -9.70 13.25
CA LEU A 140 -8.75 -8.35 12.74
C LEU A 140 -10.16 -7.86 13.13
N HIS A 141 -11.02 -8.75 13.64
CA HIS A 141 -12.39 -8.43 14.07
C HIS A 141 -12.39 -7.51 15.32
N GLY A 142 -12.59 -6.21 15.11
CA GLY A 142 -12.77 -5.23 16.19
C GLY A 142 -11.93 -3.95 16.04
N HIS A 143 -10.92 -3.95 15.18
CA HIS A 143 -10.15 -2.74 14.88
C HIS A 143 -10.93 -1.88 13.86
N THR A 144 -11.57 -0.82 14.36
CA THR A 144 -12.01 0.27 13.49
C THR A 144 -10.80 0.82 12.74
N PHE A 145 -10.90 0.95 11.42
CA PHE A 145 -9.89 1.60 10.56
C PHE A 145 -9.86 3.11 10.88
N LEU A 146 -9.30 3.45 12.03
CA LEU A 146 -9.00 4.80 12.45
C LEU A 146 -7.87 5.33 11.58
N ARG A 147 -8.26 5.85 10.40
CA ARG A 147 -7.41 6.61 9.49
C ARG A 147 -6.75 7.73 10.31
N ARG A 148 -5.49 7.53 10.69
CA ARG A 148 -4.67 8.55 11.34
C ARG A 148 -4.41 9.63 10.29
N ASN A 149 -5.29 10.63 10.23
CA ASN A 149 -5.01 11.85 9.49
C ASN A 149 -3.76 12.48 10.14
N SER A 150 -2.63 12.39 9.44
CA SER A 150 -1.48 13.27 9.68
C SER A 150 -1.96 14.69 9.41
N GLY A 151 -2.27 15.42 10.48
CA GLY A 151 -2.64 16.83 10.37
C GLY A 151 -1.47 17.63 9.83
N CYS A 152 -1.73 18.41 8.78
CA CYS A 152 -0.90 19.53 8.37
C CYS A 152 -1.20 20.75 9.24
#